data_AF-A0A1H8QRI0-F1
#
_entry.id   AF-A0A1H8QRI0-F1
#
_cell.length_a   1.000
_cell.length_b   1.000
_cell.length_c   1.000
_cell.angle_alpha   90.00
_cell.angle_beta   90.00
_cell.angle_gamma   90.00
#
_symmetry.space_group_name_H-M   'P 1'
#
loop_
_entity.id
_entity.type
_entity.pdbx_description
1 polymer ?
#
loop_
_entity_poly.entity_id
_entity_poly.type
_entity_poly.pdbx_seq_one_letter_code
_entity_poly.pdbx_strand_id
1 'polypeptide(L)'
;MTLMAGTHRIRLTERDSMEGGVRCPNCGSYTSFGDIIATGHCRGVRREEEPCETGLAIDLVVRETDIRQTAYELNALDPEPLDPED
;
A
#
# COMPACT_ATOMS: atom_id res chain seq x y z
N MET A 1 -4.17 5.92 -32.64
CA MET A 1 -3.67 4.70 -31.97
C MET A 1 -3.86 4.92 -30.47
N THR A 2 -4.91 4.34 -29.89
CA THR A 2 -5.23 4.50 -28.47
C THR A 2 -4.36 3.54 -27.68
N LEU A 3 -3.34 4.03 -26.97
CA LEU A 3 -2.59 3.23 -26.02
C LEU A 3 -3.59 2.73 -24.97
N MET A 4 -3.79 1.41 -24.87
CA MET A 4 -4.51 0.84 -23.74
C MET A 4 -3.72 1.23 -22.48
N ALA A 5 -4.29 2.11 -21.66
CA ALA A 5 -3.70 2.53 -20.40
C ALA A 5 -3.70 1.33 -19.43
N GLY A 6 -2.66 0.50 -19.52
CA GLY A 6 -2.48 -0.64 -18.64
C GLY A 6 -2.06 -0.19 -17.25
N THR A 7 -2.67 -0.75 -16.21
CA THR A 7 -2.20 -0.57 -14.83
C THR A 7 -0.91 -1.35 -14.64
N HIS A 8 0.19 -0.65 -14.37
CA HIS A 8 1.47 -1.27 -14.01
C HIS A 8 1.60 -1.37 -12.49
N ARG A 9 1.64 -2.59 -11.95
CA ARG A 9 1.83 -2.83 -10.51
C ARG A 9 3.29 -3.08 -10.20
N ILE A 10 3.83 -2.30 -9.27
CA ILE A 10 5.14 -2.55 -8.68
C ILE A 10 4.96 -3.03 -7.25
N ARG A 11 5.80 -3.95 -6.82
CA ARG A 11 5.86 -4.34 -5.41
C ARG A 11 6.76 -3.35 -4.68
N LEU A 12 6.24 -2.77 -3.60
CA LEU A 12 7.04 -1.95 -2.71
C LEU A 12 8.11 -2.82 -2.04
N THR A 13 9.34 -2.31 -2.02
CA THR A 13 10.49 -2.91 -1.36
C THR A 13 10.68 -2.32 0.03
N GLU A 14 11.54 -2.94 0.84
CA GLU A 14 11.92 -2.40 2.15
C GLU A 14 12.48 -0.98 2.04
N ARG A 15 13.28 -0.72 1.00
CA ARG A 15 13.84 0.59 0.72
C ARG A 15 12.76 1.65 0.51
N ASP A 16 11.74 1.36 -0.31
CA ASP A 16 10.64 2.29 -0.57
C ASP A 16 9.89 2.59 0.74
N SER A 17 9.72 1.56 1.59
CA SER A 17 9.12 1.71 2.92
C SER A 17 9.91 2.66 3.82
N MET A 18 11.24 2.54 3.85
CA MET A 18 12.11 3.41 4.64
C MET A 18 12.16 4.85 4.10
N GLU A 19 12.13 5.01 2.78
CA GLU A 19 12.07 6.32 2.14
C GLU A 19 10.70 6.98 2.34
N GLY A 20 9.64 6.19 2.57
CA GLY A 20 8.28 6.66 2.81
C GLY A 20 7.52 7.04 1.54
N GLY A 21 7.94 6.53 0.38
CA GLY A 21 7.38 6.88 -0.91
C GLY A 21 8.06 6.17 -2.07
N VAL A 22 7.70 6.56 -3.29
CA VAL A 22 8.26 6.02 -4.53
C VAL A 22 8.54 7.13 -5.54
N ARG A 23 9.40 6.86 -6.51
CA ARG A 23 9.54 7.72 -7.69
C ARG A 23 8.53 7.34 -8.75
N CYS A 24 7.81 8.33 -9.26
CA CYS A 24 6.89 8.15 -10.36
C CYS A 24 7.63 7.57 -11.58
N PRO A 25 7.21 6.43 -12.14
CA PRO A 25 7.90 5.79 -13.25
C PRO A 25 7.82 6.62 -14.55
N ASN A 26 6.88 7.57 -14.63
CA ASN A 26 6.68 8.42 -15.80
C ASN A 26 7.57 9.68 -15.78
N CYS A 27 7.63 10.41 -14.67
CA CYS A 27 8.38 11.68 -14.57
C CYS A 27 9.61 11.64 -13.66
N GLY A 28 9.78 10.58 -12.86
CA GLY A 28 10.90 10.42 -11.92
C GLY A 28 10.79 11.22 -10.62
N SER A 29 9.76 12.06 -10.47
CA SER A 29 9.51 12.81 -9.24
C SER A 29 9.19 11.88 -8.08
N TYR A 30 9.73 12.18 -6.91
CA TYR A 30 9.39 11.49 -5.68
C TYR A 30 7.96 11.84 -5.25
N THR A 31 7.21 10.86 -4.74
CA THR A 31 5.87 11.04 -4.18
C THR A 31 5.75 10.18 -2.92
N SER A 32 5.38 10.80 -1.80
CA SER A 32 5.23 10.09 -0.53
C SER A 32 4.00 9.17 -0.57
N PHE A 33 4.01 8.10 0.24
CA PHE A 33 2.84 7.23 0.35
C PHE A 33 1.60 7.99 0.85
N GLY A 34 1.77 8.93 1.78
CA GLY A 34 0.70 9.78 2.28
C GLY A 34 0.08 10.64 1.18
N ASP A 35 0.90 11.23 0.30
CA ASP A 35 0.40 11.99 -0.85
C ASP A 35 -0.35 11.09 -1.83
N ILE A 36 0.16 9.88 -2.11
CA ILE A 36 -0.51 8.91 -2.99
C ILE A 36 -1.89 8.55 -2.43
N ILE A 37 -1.98 8.28 -1.12
CA ILE A 37 -3.26 7.98 -0.46
C ILE A 37 -4.20 9.18 -0.50
N ALA A 38 -3.68 10.39 -0.31
CA ALA A 38 -4.49 11.60 -0.24
C ALA A 38 -5.01 12.08 -1.60
N THR A 39 -4.22 11.98 -2.67
CA THR A 39 -4.58 12.52 -3.99
C THR A 39 -4.81 11.48 -5.06
N GLY A 40 -4.18 10.31 -4.96
CA GLY A 40 -4.15 9.32 -6.03
C GLY A 40 -3.38 9.77 -7.28
N HIS A 41 -2.58 10.82 -7.22
CA HIS A 41 -1.88 11.38 -8.39
C HIS A 41 -0.46 11.81 -8.07
N CYS A 42 0.43 11.64 -9.05
CA CYS A 42 1.75 12.24 -9.03
C CYS A 42 1.63 13.77 -9.09
N ARG A 43 2.36 14.47 -8.23
CA ARG A 43 2.45 15.95 -8.23
C ARG A 43 3.72 16.46 -8.91
N GLY A 44 4.42 15.59 -9.64
CA GLY A 44 5.63 15.93 -10.37
C GLY A 44 5.37 16.74 -11.63
N VAL A 45 6.43 17.32 -12.20
CA VAL A 45 6.43 17.93 -13.53
C VAL A 45 7.27 17.09 -14.48
N ARG A 46 6.84 17.00 -15.74
CA ARG A 46 7.62 16.38 -16.81
C ARG A 46 8.62 17.40 -17.38
N ARG A 47 9.57 16.95 -18.22
CA ARG A 47 10.43 17.86 -18.99
C ARG A 47 9.53 18.90 -19.69
N GLU A 48 9.80 20.18 -19.48
CA GLU A 48 9.06 21.33 -20.05
C GLU A 48 7.79 21.76 -19.30
N GLU A 49 7.81 21.73 -17.95
CA GLU A 49 6.81 22.39 -17.07
C GLU A 49 5.38 21.82 -17.10
N GLU A 50 5.10 20.81 -17.93
CA GLU A 50 3.79 20.14 -17.93
C GLU A 50 3.60 19.28 -16.67
N PRO A 51 2.43 19.37 -16.00
CA PRO A 51 2.12 18.56 -14.84
C PRO A 51 2.04 17.08 -15.21
N CYS A 52 2.57 16.21 -14.35
CA CYS A 52 2.52 14.77 -14.55
C CYS A 52 1.14 14.22 -14.15
N GLU A 53 0.30 13.91 -15.12
CA GLU A 53 -1.06 13.39 -14.89
C GLU A 53 -1.12 11.90 -14.49
N THR A 54 0.01 11.30 -14.08
CA THR A 54 0.05 9.88 -13.71
C THR A 54 -0.72 9.63 -12.42
N GLY A 55 -1.79 8.84 -12.51
CA GLY A 55 -2.48 8.27 -11.35
C GLY A 55 -1.61 7.25 -10.63
N LEU A 56 -1.62 7.30 -9.30
CA LEU A 56 -0.91 6.37 -8.41
C LEU A 56 -1.88 5.82 -7.38
N ALA A 57 -1.73 4.55 -7.02
CA ALA A 57 -2.54 3.90 -5.98
C ALA A 57 -1.67 2.93 -5.17
N ILE A 58 -2.05 2.71 -3.91
CA ILE A 58 -1.43 1.72 -3.03
C ILE A 58 -2.47 0.66 -2.70
N ASP A 59 -2.14 -0.61 -2.97
CA ASP A 59 -2.97 -1.75 -2.60
C ASP A 59 -2.46 -2.32 -1.25
N LEU A 60 -3.32 -2.36 -0.23
CA LEU A 60 -3.09 -3.17 0.97
C LEU A 60 -3.55 -4.61 0.68
N VAL A 61 -2.60 -5.55 0.64
CA VAL A 61 -2.90 -6.96 0.39
C VAL A 61 -2.77 -7.75 1.69
N VAL A 62 -3.90 -8.18 2.25
CA VAL A 62 -3.95 -9.07 3.42
C VAL A 62 -3.98 -10.52 2.93
N ARG A 63 -3.14 -11.39 3.51
CA ARG A 63 -3.06 -12.82 3.16
C ARG A 63 -3.61 -13.67 4.30
N GLU A 64 -4.40 -14.70 3.97
CA GLU A 64 -5.14 -15.50 4.97
C GLU A 64 -4.28 -16.20 6.02
N THR A 65 -3.02 -16.54 5.71
CA THR A 65 -2.10 -17.16 6.66
C THR A 65 -1.85 -16.30 7.90
N ASP A 66 -1.92 -14.98 7.76
CA ASP A 66 -1.55 -14.04 8.83
C ASP A 66 -2.73 -13.73 9.76
N ILE A 67 -3.97 -13.88 9.29
CA ILE A 67 -5.19 -13.57 10.07
C ILE A 67 -5.44 -14.62 11.16
N ARG A 68 -5.09 -15.90 10.90
CA ARG A 68 -5.32 -16.99 11.88
C ARG A 68 -4.36 -16.95 13.07
N GLN A 69 -3.17 -16.38 12.92
CA GLN A 69 -2.20 -16.24 14.02
C GLN A 69 -2.68 -15.21 15.06
N THR A 70 -3.16 -14.04 14.61
CA THR A 70 -3.68 -13.01 15.51
C THR A 70 -4.93 -13.47 16.27
N ALA A 71 -5.80 -14.26 15.63
CA ALA A 71 -6.97 -14.85 16.30
C ALA A 71 -6.59 -15.89 17.37
N TYR A 72 -5.45 -16.57 17.24
CA TYR A 72 -4.96 -17.51 18.25
C TYR A 72 -4.34 -16.78 19.46
N GLU A 73 -3.59 -15.71 19.23
CA GLU A 73 -2.96 -14.93 20.30
C GLU A 73 -3.96 -14.11 21.12
N LEU A 74 -5.04 -13.60 20.51
CA LEU A 74 -6.10 -12.88 21.22
C LEU A 74 -6.99 -13.81 22.09
N ASN A 75 -7.27 -15.04 21.64
CA ASN A 75 -8.05 -16.01 22.42
C ASN A 75 -7.25 -16.65 23.56
N ALA A 76 -5.91 -16.59 23.53
CA ALA A 76 -5.06 -17.12 24.59
C ALA A 76 -4.99 -16.22 25.85
N LEU A 77 -5.52 -14.99 25.79
CA LEU A 77 -5.50 -14.03 26.89
C LEU A 77 -6.77 -14.05 27.77
N ASP A 78 -7.78 -14.86 27.42
CA ASP A 78 -8.97 -15.03 28.26
C ASP A 78 -9.48 -16.48 28.25
N PRO A 79 -8.77 -17.42 28.90
CA PRO A 79 -9.35 -18.70 29.22
C PRO A 79 -10.33 -18.49 30.38
N GLU A 80 -11.59 -18.16 30.10
CA GLU A 80 -12.64 -18.37 31.09
C GLU A 80 -12.55 -19.85 31.51
N PRO A 81 -12.34 -20.17 32.79
CA PRO A 81 -12.44 -21.53 33.26
C PRO A 81 -13.89 -21.95 33.04
N LEU A 82 -14.12 -22.97 32.22
CA LEU A 82 -15.36 -23.73 32.26
C LEU A 82 -15.44 -24.32 33.66
N ASP A 83 -16.24 -23.71 34.54
CA ASP A 83 -16.70 -24.36 35.77
C ASP A 83 -17.46 -25.60 35.33
N PRO A 84 -16.96 -26.82 35.60
CA PRO A 84 -17.78 -28.00 35.42
C PRO A 84 -18.84 -27.96 36.54
N GLU A 85 -20.09 -27.81 36.15
CA GLU A 85 -21.23 -27.97 37.06
C GLU A 85 -21.11 -29.29 37.83
N ASP A 86 -21.07 -29.21 39.17
CA ASP A 86 -21.44 -30.27 40.13
C ASP A 86 -22.14 -29.64 41.35
#